data_AF-A0A7C6TIA9-F1
#
_entry.id   AF-A0A7C6TIA9-F1
#
_cell.length_a   1.000
_cell.length_b   1.000
_cell.length_c   1.000
_cell.angle_alpha   90.00
_cell.angle_beta   90.00
_cell.angle_gamma   90.00
#
_symmetry.space_group_name_H-M   'P 1'
#
loop_
_entity.id
_entity.type
_entity.pdbx_description
1 polymer ?
#
loop_
_entity_poly.entity_id
_entity_poly.type
_entity_poly.pdbx_seq_one_letter_code
_entity_poly.pdbx_strand_id
1 'polypeptide(L)'
;AALMGIATAVRRYKTDRRARLSTPLRALTVGTADESLRAALSAAALDIRSVTRAEEVRLVATLDGLDIEIPETPGLRIHIAE
;
A
#
# COMPACT_ATOMS: atom_id res chain seq x y z
N ALA A 1 -7.73 4.17 9.39
CA ALA A 1 -6.58 5.05 9.06
C ALA A 1 -5.72 4.43 7.95
N ALA A 2 -5.22 3.21 8.12
CA ALA A 2 -4.32 2.52 7.19
C ALA A 2 -4.72 2.59 5.70
N LEU A 3 -5.97 2.29 5.34
CA LEU A 3 -6.42 2.31 3.94
C LEU A 3 -6.25 3.70 3.29
N MET A 4 -6.63 4.77 3.99
CA MET A 4 -6.47 6.14 3.50
C MET A 4 -4.99 6.53 3.41
N GLY A 5 -4.17 6.11 4.38
CA GLY A 5 -2.73 6.34 4.37
C GLY A 5 -2.06 5.67 3.16
N ILE A 6 -2.38 4.40 2.90
CA ILE A 6 -1.92 3.66 1.71
C ILE A 6 -2.35 4.37 0.41
N ALA A 7 -3.63 4.75 0.29
CA ALA A 7 -4.14 5.44 -0.89
C ALA A 7 -3.45 6.79 -1.12
N THR A 8 -3.19 7.53 -0.03
CA THR A 8 -2.48 8.82 -0.07
C THR A 8 -1.03 8.64 -0.50
N ALA A 9 -0.33 7.65 0.07
CA ALA A 9 1.05 7.32 -0.28
C ALA A 9 1.18 6.93 -1.77
N VAL A 10 0.28 6.07 -2.26
CA VAL A 10 0.24 5.68 -3.69
C VAL A 10 -0.08 6.87 -4.59
N ARG A 11 -1.03 7.72 -4.20
CA ARG A 11 -1.36 8.94 -4.96
C ARG A 11 -0.15 9.86 -5.06
N ARG A 12 0.58 10.07 -3.96
CA ARG A 12 1.80 10.87 -3.91
C ARG A 12 2.88 10.27 -4.81
N TYR A 13 3.14 8.97 -4.70
CA TYR A 13 4.09 8.26 -5.56
C TYR A 13 3.82 8.49 -7.06
N LYS A 14 2.56 8.35 -7.49
CA LYS A 14 2.16 8.59 -8.89
C LYS A 14 2.35 10.06 -9.28
N THR A 15 1.99 10.98 -8.39
CA THR A 15 2.11 12.43 -8.63
C THR A 15 3.57 12.84 -8.79
N ASP A 16 4.46 12.37 -7.91
CA ASP A 16 5.89 12.67 -7.94
C ASP A 16 6.55 12.17 -9.24
N ARG A 17 6.00 11.11 -9.84
CA ARG A 17 6.42 10.56 -11.15
C ARG A 17 5.66 11.12 -12.35
N ARG A 18 4.77 12.10 -12.14
CA ARG A 18 3.90 12.68 -13.19
C ARG A 18 3.02 11.64 -13.90
N ALA A 19 2.72 10.52 -13.24
CA ALA A 19 1.80 9.50 -13.74
C ALA A 19 0.34 9.94 -13.52
N ARG A 20 -0.57 9.51 -14.39
CA ARG A 20 -2.02 9.71 -14.17
C ARG A 20 -2.45 8.91 -12.94
N LEU A 21 -3.38 9.44 -12.15
CA LEU A 21 -3.85 8.72 -10.95
C LEU A 21 -4.53 7.38 -11.28
N SER A 22 -5.10 7.27 -12.48
CA SER A 22 -5.71 6.05 -13.02
C SER A 22 -4.69 5.02 -13.54
N THR A 23 -3.40 5.35 -13.60
CA THR A 23 -2.36 4.42 -14.07
C THR A 23 -2.35 3.19 -13.16
N PRO A 24 -2.48 1.96 -13.70
CA PRO A 24 -2.38 0.74 -12.89
C PRO A 24 -0.97 0.58 -12.33
N LEU A 25 -0.85 -0.11 -11.20
CA LEU A 25 0.41 -0.56 -10.63
C LEU A 25 0.49 -2.07 -10.78
N ARG A 26 1.62 -2.62 -11.23
CA ARG A 26 1.78 -4.08 -11.34
C ARG A 26 1.63 -4.76 -9.98
N ALA A 27 2.25 -4.24 -8.93
CA ALA A 27 2.07 -4.79 -7.60
C ALA A 27 2.24 -3.74 -6.49
N LEU A 28 1.52 -3.96 -5.39
CA LEU A 28 1.67 -3.23 -4.14
C LEU A 28 1.95 -4.23 -3.02
N THR A 29 3.12 -4.12 -2.38
CA THR A 29 3.43 -4.89 -1.17
C THR A 29 3.19 -4.01 0.05
N VAL A 30 2.44 -4.52 1.02
CA VAL A 30 2.16 -3.84 2.29
C VAL A 30 2.68 -4.72 3.41
N GLY A 31 3.55 -4.17 4.25
CA GLY A 31 4.15 -4.89 5.36
C GLY A 31 3.84 -4.26 6.69
N THR A 32 3.53 -5.12 7.67
CA THR A 32 3.40 -4.75 9.07
C THR A 32 3.67 -5.95 9.96
N ALA A 33 4.30 -5.72 11.11
CA ALA A 33 4.50 -6.75 12.13
C ALA A 33 3.24 -7.01 12.98
N ASP A 34 2.23 -6.15 12.89
CA ASP A 34 0.97 -6.30 13.62
C ASP A 34 0.05 -7.29 12.89
N GLU A 35 -0.17 -8.45 13.51
CA GLU A 35 -1.02 -9.52 12.98
C GLU A 35 -2.47 -9.07 12.77
N SER A 36 -3.03 -8.30 13.71
CA SER A 36 -4.42 -7.87 13.66
C SER A 36 -4.62 -6.88 12.53
N LEU A 37 -3.67 -5.95 12.36
CA LEU A 37 -3.66 -5.03 11.23
C LEU A 37 -3.49 -5.77 9.90
N ARG A 38 -2.59 -6.75 9.83
CA ARG A 38 -2.38 -7.56 8.62
C ARG A 38 -3.64 -8.34 8.24
N ALA A 39 -4.33 -8.94 9.21
CA ALA A 39 -5.61 -9.62 9.00
C ALA A 39 -6.70 -8.64 8.50
N ALA A 40 -6.79 -7.44 9.09
CA ALA A 40 -7.72 -6.41 8.65
C ALA A 40 -7.44 -5.93 7.22
N LEU A 41 -6.17 -5.73 6.87
CA LEU A 41 -5.75 -5.37 5.51
C LEU A 41 -6.03 -6.49 4.51
N SER A 42 -5.90 -7.76 4.94
CA SER A 42 -6.25 -8.92 4.12
C SER A 42 -7.75 -8.95 3.82
N ALA A 43 -8.59 -8.66 4.81
CA ALA A 43 -10.03 -8.54 4.61
C ALA A 43 -10.39 -7.37 3.67
N ALA A 44 -9.61 -6.29 3.70
CA ALA A 44 -9.78 -5.10 2.87
C ALA A 44 -9.01 -5.15 1.53
N ALA A 45 -8.50 -6.31 1.11
CA ALA A 45 -7.62 -6.40 -0.07
C ALA A 45 -8.25 -5.86 -1.37
N LEU A 46 -9.56 -6.06 -1.55
CA LEU A 46 -10.30 -5.53 -2.70
C LEU A 46 -10.37 -3.99 -2.69
N ASP A 47 -10.59 -3.39 -1.52
CA ASP A 47 -10.61 -1.94 -1.37
C ASP A 47 -9.24 -1.36 -1.67
N ILE A 48 -8.17 -1.98 -1.14
CA ILE A 48 -6.78 -1.59 -1.42
C ILE A 48 -6.53 -1.61 -2.92
N ARG A 49 -6.88 -2.69 -3.63
CA ARG A 49 -6.72 -2.78 -5.10
C ARG A 49 -7.52 -1.69 -5.82
N SER A 50 -8.77 -1.48 -5.43
CA SER A 50 -9.68 -0.50 -6.04
C SER A 50 -9.13 0.93 -5.96
N VAL A 51 -8.73 1.37 -4.75
CA VAL A 51 -8.30 2.75 -4.51
C VAL A 51 -6.88 3.03 -4.99
N THR A 52 -6.01 2.01 -5.04
CA THR A 52 -4.60 2.17 -5.48
C THR A 52 -4.40 1.88 -6.97
N ARG A 53 -5.33 1.16 -7.60
CA ARG A 53 -5.20 0.58 -8.95
C ARG A 53 -4.07 -0.46 -9.07
N ALA A 54 -3.74 -1.15 -7.97
CA ALA A 54 -2.80 -2.26 -8.00
C ALA A 54 -3.43 -3.52 -8.58
N GLU A 55 -2.75 -4.14 -9.54
CA GLU A 55 -3.15 -5.42 -10.13
C GLU A 55 -3.00 -6.55 -9.11
N GLU A 56 -1.87 -6.58 -8.41
CA GLU A 56 -1.56 -7.49 -7.31
C GLU A 56 -1.34 -6.74 -5.99
N VAL A 57 -1.86 -7.29 -4.88
CA VAL A 57 -1.57 -6.80 -3.53
C VAL A 57 -0.99 -7.93 -2.70
N ARG A 58 0.19 -7.73 -2.12
CA ARG A 58 0.88 -8.68 -1.24
C ARG A 58 0.92 -8.15 0.18
N LEU A 59 0.58 -8.99 1.15
CA LEU A 59 0.68 -8.66 2.56
C LEU A 59 1.80 -9.49 3.19
N VAL A 60 2.74 -8.84 3.87
CA VAL A 60 3.90 -9.49 4.49
C VAL A 60 4.02 -9.10 5.96
N ALA A 61 4.59 -10.00 6.77
CA ALA A 61 4.81 -9.77 8.20
C ALA A 61 6.11 -9.00 8.52
N THR A 62 6.93 -8.73 7.49
CA THR A 62 8.21 -8.01 7.61
C THR A 62 8.13 -6.63 6.95
N LEU A 63 9.00 -5.72 7.37
CA LEU A 63 9.21 -4.40 6.76
C LEU A 63 10.41 -4.39 5.79
N ASP A 64 11.13 -5.50 5.70
CA ASP A 64 12.35 -5.59 4.88
C ASP A 64 12.04 -5.34 3.40
N GLY A 65 12.79 -4.42 2.79
CA GLY A 65 12.60 -4.05 1.38
C GLY A 65 11.41 -3.13 1.10
N LEU A 66 10.74 -2.59 2.13
CA LEU A 66 9.66 -1.62 1.98
C LEU A 66 10.16 -0.19 2.21
N ASP A 67 9.88 0.70 1.25
CA ASP A 67 10.53 2.01 1.11
C ASP A 67 9.66 3.20 1.54
N ILE A 68 8.34 3.00 1.71
CA ILE A 68 7.42 4.09 2.05
C ILE A 68 6.72 3.78 3.37
N GLU A 69 6.92 4.63 4.36
CA GLU A 69 6.21 4.56 5.64
C GLU A 69 4.88 5.30 5.60
N ILE A 70 3.86 4.74 6.26
CA ILE A 70 2.52 5.34 6.35
C ILE A 70 2.40 6.10 7.68
N PRO A 71 2.47 7.45 7.68
CA PRO A 71 2.55 8.22 8.93
C PRO A 71 1.32 8.05 9.83
N GLU A 72 0.14 7.86 9.24
CA GLU A 72 -1.11 7.69 9.98
C GLU A 72 -1.25 6.30 10.62
N THR A 73 -0.32 5.38 10.35
CA THR A 73 -0.32 4.02 10.90
C THR A 73 1.12 3.55 11.10
N PRO A 74 1.76 3.92 12.23
CA PRO A 74 3.13 3.53 12.53
C PRO A 74 3.35 2.03 12.44
N GLY A 75 4.50 1.60 11.92
CA GLY A 75 4.80 0.18 11.70
C GLY A 75 4.12 -0.43 10.47
N LEU A 76 3.49 0.40 9.62
CA LEU A 76 3.01 0.03 8.30
C LEU A 76 3.92 0.65 7.23
N ARG A 77 4.46 -0.20 6.35
CA ARG A 77 5.22 0.25 5.18
C ARG A 77 4.68 -0.36 3.91
N ILE A 78 4.95 0.29 2.79
CA ILE A 78 4.60 -0.21 1.46
C ILE A 78 5.79 -0.16 0.52
N HIS A 79 5.72 -1.01 -0.49
CA HIS A 79 6.56 -0.97 -1.67
C HIS A 79 5.68 -1.02 -2.91
N ILE A 80 6.00 -0.19 -3.90
CA ILE A 80 5.23 -0.04 -5.15
C ILE A 80 6.09 -0.53 -6.31
N ALA A 81 5.60 -1.56 -7.00
CA ALA A 81 6.16 -2.06 -8.25
C ALA A 81 5.32 -1.60 -9.44
N GLU A 82 5.98 -0.98 -10.41
CA GLU A 82 5.40 -0.52 -11.68
C GLU A 82 5.24 -1.66 -12.69
#